data_AF-A0A7W6F9H0-F1
#
_entry.id   AF-A0A7W6F9H0-F1
#
_cell.length_a   1.000
_cell.length_b   1.000
_cell.length_c   1.000
_cell.angle_alpha   90.00
_cell.angle_beta   90.00
_cell.angle_gamma   90.00
#
_symmetry.space_group_name_H-M   'P 1'
#
loop_
_entity.id
_entity.type
_entity.pdbx_description
1 polymer ?
#
loop_
_entity_poly.entity_id
_entity_poly.type
_entity_poly.pdbx_seq_one_letter_code
_entity_poly.pdbx_strand_id
1 'polypeptide(L)'
;MPEMYLLDLWEEYKPEKKADMIKILNGYLSQCSTENQPTMRAWWWYWDPTPSSLDILIYMVPSRFDSVAYMYDSTGDFAQDGSDGQTLIGPGNKPSIAEVYTRPYTATVMANLVFHEAMHMKLKKGNSMHALGGVASATVPTKVGLSKTNISAMKSALLKPVTQWSDGIAQVRARQQSGLP
;
A
#
# COMPACT_ATOMS: atom_id res chain seq x y z
N MET A 1 4.54 -17.17 -5.47
CA MET A 1 3.10 -16.80 -5.33
C MET A 1 3.10 -15.29 -5.15
N PRO A 2 2.21 -14.51 -5.77
CA PRO A 2 2.22 -13.06 -5.59
C PRO A 2 1.84 -12.71 -4.14
N GLU A 3 2.48 -11.69 -3.58
CA GLU A 3 2.38 -11.32 -2.18
C GLU A 3 2.16 -9.81 -2.01
N MET A 4 1.54 -9.43 -0.90
CA MET A 4 1.40 -8.04 -0.45
C MET A 4 2.20 -7.88 0.84
N TYR A 5 3.34 -7.19 0.75
CA TYR A 5 4.22 -6.89 1.86
C TYR A 5 3.81 -5.56 2.50
N LEU A 6 3.48 -5.60 3.79
CA LEU A 6 3.32 -4.41 4.63
C LEU A 6 4.58 -4.21 5.47
N LEU A 7 5.22 -3.05 5.32
CA LEU A 7 6.45 -2.71 6.01
C LEU A 7 6.19 -1.68 7.09
N ASP A 8 6.16 -2.10 8.35
CA ASP A 8 6.07 -1.20 9.51
C ASP A 8 7.44 -1.08 10.17
N LEU A 9 8.28 -0.23 9.58
CA LEU A 9 9.69 -0.06 9.98
C LEU A 9 9.87 0.73 11.29
N TRP A 10 8.79 1.32 11.81
CA TRP A 10 8.75 2.04 13.08
C TRP A 10 7.98 1.29 14.18
N GLU A 11 7.48 0.09 13.88
CA GLU A 11 6.73 -0.76 14.82
C GLU A 11 5.51 -0.05 15.46
N GLU A 12 4.85 0.81 14.70
CA GLU A 12 3.74 1.67 15.15
C GLU A 12 2.51 0.87 15.61
N TYR A 13 2.36 -0.37 15.15
CA TYR A 13 1.23 -1.23 15.49
C TYR A 13 1.60 -2.46 16.31
N LYS A 14 0.82 -2.65 17.38
CA LYS A 14 0.84 -3.87 18.20
C LYS A 14 0.47 -5.11 17.38
N PRO A 15 0.95 -6.31 17.78
CA PRO A 15 0.68 -7.57 17.08
C PRO A 15 -0.80 -7.85 16.81
N GLU A 16 -1.71 -7.48 17.72
CA GLU A 16 -3.14 -7.76 17.56
C GLU A 16 -3.75 -6.94 16.41
N LYS A 17 -3.45 -5.64 16.36
CA LYS A 17 -3.89 -4.74 15.27
C LYS A 17 -3.30 -5.20 13.93
N LYS A 18 -2.02 -5.61 13.94
CA LYS A 18 -1.34 -6.20 12.79
C LYS A 18 -2.07 -7.45 12.28
N ALA A 19 -2.43 -8.38 13.16
CA ALA A 19 -3.15 -9.61 12.80
C ALA A 19 -4.55 -9.31 12.22
N ASP A 20 -5.28 -8.38 12.83
CA ASP A 20 -6.61 -7.97 12.35
C ASP A 20 -6.56 -7.34 10.95
N MET A 21 -5.57 -6.48 10.69
CA MET A 21 -5.35 -5.90 9.36
C MET A 21 -5.11 -6.99 8.31
N ILE A 22 -4.22 -7.95 8.60
CA ILE A 22 -3.91 -9.05 7.69
C ILE A 22 -5.13 -9.93 7.42
N LYS A 23 -5.94 -10.21 8.44
CA LYS A 23 -7.20 -10.97 8.27
C LYS A 23 -8.15 -10.28 7.30
N ILE A 24 -8.32 -8.96 7.43
CA ILE A 24 -9.20 -8.17 6.55
C ILE A 24 -8.64 -8.13 5.13
N LEU A 25 -7.35 -7.82 4.97
CA LEU A 25 -6.69 -7.73 3.67
C LEU A 25 -6.71 -9.06 2.92
N ASN A 26 -6.44 -10.18 3.59
CA ASN A 26 -6.55 -11.50 2.98
C ASN A 26 -7.98 -11.84 2.56
N GLY A 27 -8.98 -11.37 3.31
CA GLY A 27 -10.39 -11.45 2.89
C GLY A 27 -10.67 -10.65 1.62
N TYR A 28 -10.07 -9.46 1.46
CA TYR A 28 -10.20 -8.64 0.25
C TYR A 28 -9.48 -9.26 -0.96
N LEU A 29 -8.25 -9.74 -0.76
CA LEU A 29 -7.45 -10.41 -1.78
C LEU A 29 -8.13 -11.71 -2.25
N SER A 30 -8.72 -12.48 -1.34
CA SER A 30 -9.49 -13.67 -1.67
C SER A 30 -10.71 -13.34 -2.54
N GLN A 31 -11.46 -12.28 -2.22
CA GLN A 31 -12.60 -11.84 -3.03
C GLN A 31 -12.19 -11.40 -4.45
N CYS A 32 -10.98 -10.86 -4.61
CA CYS A 32 -10.45 -10.43 -5.90
C CYS A 32 -9.77 -11.57 -6.69
N SER A 33 -9.51 -12.72 -6.07
CA SER A 33 -8.85 -13.86 -6.72
C SER A 33 -9.82 -14.62 -7.62
N THR A 34 -9.28 -15.43 -8.54
CA THR A 34 -10.07 -16.33 -9.40
C THR A 34 -9.58 -17.76 -9.23
N GLU A 35 -10.42 -18.75 -9.49
CA GLU A 35 -10.06 -20.18 -9.42
C GLU A 35 -8.80 -20.53 -10.24
N ASN A 36 -8.56 -19.79 -11.33
CA ASN A 36 -7.43 -20.01 -12.23
C ASN A 36 -6.24 -19.07 -12.00
N GLN A 37 -6.19 -18.39 -10.84
CA GLN A 37 -5.13 -17.44 -10.52
C GLN A 37 -4.51 -17.76 -9.16
N PRO A 38 -3.19 -17.57 -8.99
CA PRO A 38 -2.57 -17.71 -7.68
C PRO A 38 -3.13 -16.66 -6.72
N THR A 39 -3.58 -17.11 -5.55
CA THR A 39 -4.13 -16.24 -4.51
C THR A 39 -3.01 -15.38 -3.91
N MET A 40 -3.14 -14.06 -4.05
CA MET A 40 -2.25 -13.13 -3.36
C MET A 40 -2.53 -13.14 -1.85
N ARG A 41 -1.49 -13.05 -1.04
CA ARG A 41 -1.60 -12.96 0.43
C ARG A 41 -0.88 -11.75 0.98
N ALA A 42 -1.50 -11.10 1.95
CA ALA A 42 -0.92 -10.01 2.72
C ALA A 42 -0.22 -10.55 3.97
N TRP A 43 0.90 -9.94 4.32
CA TRP A 43 1.61 -10.17 5.58
C TRP A 43 2.54 -9.02 5.94
N TRP A 44 2.94 -8.99 7.21
CA TRP A 44 3.94 -8.06 7.71
C TRP A 44 5.34 -8.55 7.39
N TRP A 45 6.19 -7.65 6.95
CA TRP A 45 7.56 -7.95 6.57
C TRP A 45 8.53 -7.00 7.28
N TYR A 46 9.68 -7.54 7.69
CA TYR A 46 10.62 -6.84 8.60
C TYR A 46 12.06 -6.80 8.09
N TRP A 47 12.36 -7.51 7.00
CA TRP A 47 13.66 -7.47 6.30
C TRP A 47 13.51 -6.92 4.89
N ASP A 48 14.60 -6.74 4.14
CA ASP A 48 14.52 -6.20 2.77
C ASP A 48 13.87 -7.23 1.84
N PRO A 49 12.60 -7.07 1.41
CA PRO A 49 12.04 -7.94 0.40
C PRO A 49 12.66 -7.59 -0.94
N THR A 50 12.81 -8.60 -1.79
CA THR A 50 13.02 -8.40 -3.23
C THR A 50 11.68 -8.69 -3.92
N PRO A 51 10.71 -7.75 -3.87
CA PRO A 51 9.40 -8.00 -4.45
C PRO A 51 9.53 -8.24 -5.95
N SER A 52 8.88 -9.29 -6.44
CA SER A 52 8.67 -9.49 -7.86
C SER A 52 7.74 -8.41 -8.41
N SER A 53 7.68 -8.28 -9.73
CA SER A 53 6.76 -7.34 -10.39
C SER A 53 5.28 -7.68 -10.15
N LEU A 54 4.96 -8.88 -9.68
CA LEU A 54 3.59 -9.28 -9.36
C LEU A 54 3.20 -8.96 -7.91
N ASP A 55 4.17 -8.73 -7.04
CA ASP A 55 3.93 -8.42 -5.64
C ASP A 55 3.43 -6.98 -5.47
N ILE A 56 3.05 -6.64 -4.25
CA ILE A 56 2.68 -5.29 -3.82
C ILE A 56 3.51 -4.96 -2.57
N LEU A 57 4.21 -3.84 -2.59
CA LEU A 57 4.98 -3.32 -1.48
C LEU A 57 4.31 -2.05 -0.97
N ILE A 58 3.92 -2.02 0.30
CA ILE A 58 3.32 -0.85 0.95
C ILE A 58 4.14 -0.51 2.19
N TYR A 59 4.65 0.72 2.22
CA TYR A 59 5.36 1.29 3.36
C TYR A 59 4.35 1.86 4.36
N MET A 60 4.36 1.35 5.58
CA MET A 60 3.63 1.94 6.70
C MET A 60 4.56 2.92 7.40
N VAL A 61 4.29 4.21 7.29
CA VAL A 61 5.18 5.27 7.79
C VAL A 61 4.46 6.16 8.82
N PRO A 62 5.11 6.62 9.90
CA PRO A 62 4.42 7.37 10.97
C PRO A 62 3.75 8.65 10.49
N SER A 63 4.45 9.37 9.62
CA SER A 63 4.00 10.64 9.11
C SER A 63 4.55 10.91 7.72
N ARG A 64 4.04 11.97 7.10
CA ARG A 64 4.60 12.49 5.84
C ARG A 64 6.09 12.89 5.96
N PHE A 65 6.58 13.24 7.15
CA PHE A 65 7.99 13.58 7.34
C PHE A 65 8.91 12.36 7.25
N ASP A 66 8.31 11.18 7.39
CA ASP A 66 8.93 9.86 7.25
C ASP A 66 8.65 9.23 5.87
N SER A 67 8.06 10.01 4.95
CA SER A 67 7.66 9.55 3.63
C SER A 67 8.84 8.96 2.86
N VAL A 68 8.66 7.72 2.44
CA VAL A 68 9.61 6.98 1.61
C VAL A 68 9.58 7.55 0.19
N ALA A 69 8.40 7.99 -0.27
CA ALA A 69 8.26 8.71 -1.53
C ALA A 69 9.14 9.99 -1.58
N TYR A 70 9.19 10.77 -0.50
CA TYR A 70 10.04 11.96 -0.40
C TYR A 70 11.54 11.61 -0.40
N MET A 71 11.94 10.49 0.21
CA MET A 71 13.33 10.01 0.18
C MET A 71 13.79 9.63 -1.24
N TYR A 72 12.88 9.13 -2.08
CA TYR A 72 13.18 8.77 -3.46
C TYR A 72 13.37 9.99 -4.38
N ASP A 73 12.55 11.02 -4.23
CA ASP A 73 12.61 12.23 -5.04
C ASP A 73 12.44 13.48 -4.16
N SER A 74 13.54 13.90 -3.53
CA SER A 74 13.59 15.06 -2.64
C SER A 74 13.44 16.41 -3.36
N THR A 75 13.42 16.41 -4.70
CA THR A 75 13.33 17.61 -5.54
C THR A 75 11.94 17.84 -6.15
N GLY A 76 11.05 16.84 -6.10
CA GLY A 76 9.77 16.90 -6.78
C GLY A 76 8.68 17.69 -6.02
N ASP A 77 7.65 18.13 -6.77
CA ASP A 77 6.42 18.84 -6.37
C ASP A 77 5.54 18.11 -5.31
N PHE A 78 6.09 17.16 -4.55
CA PHE A 78 5.35 16.18 -3.77
C PHE A 78 4.99 16.62 -2.34
N ALA A 79 5.05 17.93 -2.08
CA ALA A 79 4.49 18.56 -0.89
C ALA A 79 3.00 18.87 -1.11
N GLN A 80 2.14 17.85 -1.17
CA GLN A 80 0.70 18.08 -1.05
C GLN A 80 0.17 17.48 0.25
N ASP A 81 -0.22 18.39 1.15
CA ASP A 81 -0.98 18.08 2.35
C ASP A 81 -2.39 17.63 1.97
N GLY A 82 -2.79 16.41 2.35
CA GLY A 82 -4.20 16.05 2.23
C GLY A 82 -4.69 14.65 2.60
N SER A 83 -3.86 13.60 2.64
CA SER A 83 -4.40 12.23 2.78
C SER A 83 -3.65 11.32 3.77
N ASP A 84 -4.34 10.27 4.24
CA ASP A 84 -3.83 9.23 5.15
C ASP A 84 -3.02 8.11 4.43
N GLY A 85 -2.69 8.33 3.16
CA GLY A 85 -1.90 7.45 2.30
C GLY A 85 -1.57 8.11 0.96
N GLN A 86 -0.58 7.57 0.26
CA GLN A 86 -0.11 8.09 -1.02
C GLN A 86 0.48 6.98 -1.90
N THR A 87 0.13 7.01 -3.19
CA THR A 87 0.79 6.21 -4.21
C THR A 87 1.38 7.10 -5.30
N LEU A 88 2.70 7.09 -5.43
CA LEU A 88 3.39 7.63 -6.60
C LEU A 88 3.35 6.60 -7.73
N ILE A 89 2.72 6.97 -8.85
CA ILE A 89 2.74 6.18 -10.07
C ILE A 89 3.89 6.70 -10.93
N GLY A 90 5.00 5.96 -10.98
CA GLY A 90 6.14 6.33 -11.80
C GLY A 90 5.79 6.39 -13.30
N PRO A 91 6.09 7.48 -14.02
CA PRO A 91 5.90 7.55 -15.47
C PRO A 91 6.89 6.63 -16.21
N GLY A 92 6.40 5.95 -17.25
CA GLY A 92 7.21 5.06 -18.09
C GLY A 92 7.83 3.92 -17.27
N ASN A 93 9.16 3.92 -17.17
CA ASN A 93 9.94 2.90 -16.45
C ASN A 93 10.26 3.30 -15.00
N LYS A 94 9.83 4.47 -14.53
CA LYS A 94 10.04 4.85 -13.13
C LYS A 94 9.24 3.92 -12.21
N PRO A 95 9.81 3.49 -11.06
CA PRO A 95 9.10 2.66 -10.12
C PRO A 95 7.90 3.40 -9.51
N SER A 96 6.88 2.64 -9.11
CA SER A 96 5.79 3.13 -8.27
C SER A 96 6.13 2.95 -6.79
N ILE A 97 5.60 3.81 -5.94
CA ILE A 97 5.83 3.81 -4.48
C ILE A 97 4.47 3.95 -3.83
N ALA A 98 4.12 3.08 -2.89
CA ALA A 98 2.90 3.21 -2.09
C ALA A 98 3.24 3.27 -0.61
N GLU A 99 2.66 4.22 0.08
CA GLU A 99 2.77 4.40 1.51
C GLU A 99 1.42 4.70 2.15
N VAL A 100 1.28 4.30 3.41
CA VAL A 100 0.12 4.60 4.25
C VAL A 100 0.61 5.19 5.55
N TYR A 101 0.04 6.32 5.94
CA TYR A 101 0.40 6.98 7.19
C TYR A 101 -0.22 6.25 8.37
N THR A 102 0.61 5.90 9.36
CA THR A 102 0.09 5.25 10.55
C THR A 102 -0.72 6.24 11.37
N ARG A 103 -1.86 5.76 11.86
CA ARG A 103 -2.84 6.56 12.59
C ARG A 103 -3.49 5.69 13.68
N PRO A 104 -4.00 6.30 14.76
CA PRO A 104 -4.73 5.60 15.80
C PRO A 104 -6.14 5.14 15.36
N TYR A 105 -6.33 4.83 14.07
CA TYR A 105 -7.56 4.28 13.54
C TYR A 105 -7.72 2.80 13.84
N THR A 106 -8.92 2.27 13.59
CA THR A 106 -9.20 0.84 13.69
C THR A 106 -8.44 0.05 12.62
N ALA A 107 -8.22 -1.26 12.86
CA ALA A 107 -7.62 -2.16 11.89
C ALA A 107 -8.37 -2.16 10.55
N THR A 108 -9.71 -2.00 10.58
CA THR A 108 -10.55 -1.87 9.39
C THR A 108 -10.20 -0.67 8.54
N VAL A 109 -10.12 0.52 9.15
CA VAL A 109 -9.77 1.75 8.41
C VAL A 109 -8.39 1.63 7.81
N MET A 110 -7.42 1.13 8.58
CA MET A 110 -6.06 0.93 8.07
C MET A 110 -5.98 -0.09 6.94
N ALA A 111 -6.70 -1.21 7.04
CA ALA A 111 -6.78 -2.20 5.97
C ALA A 111 -7.46 -1.64 4.71
N ASN A 112 -8.47 -0.78 4.87
CA ASN A 112 -9.10 -0.11 3.74
C ASN A 112 -8.13 0.87 3.06
N LEU A 113 -7.37 1.67 3.83
CA LEU A 113 -6.35 2.57 3.29
C LEU A 113 -5.24 1.78 2.56
N VAL A 114 -4.73 0.72 3.16
CA VAL A 114 -3.75 -0.17 2.52
C VAL A 114 -4.28 -0.75 1.21
N PHE A 115 -5.52 -1.22 1.19
CA PHE A 115 -6.11 -1.73 -0.04
C PHE A 115 -6.38 -0.62 -1.07
N HIS A 116 -6.74 0.59 -0.63
CA HIS A 116 -6.88 1.77 -1.51
C HIS A 116 -5.57 2.07 -2.25
N GLU A 117 -4.45 2.09 -1.54
CA GLU A 117 -3.13 2.31 -2.18
C GLU A 117 -2.74 1.15 -3.09
N ALA A 118 -3.01 -0.10 -2.69
CA ALA A 118 -2.83 -1.26 -3.55
C ALA A 118 -3.63 -1.15 -4.86
N MET A 119 -4.85 -0.59 -4.80
CA MET A 119 -5.66 -0.31 -5.99
C MET A 119 -5.00 0.73 -6.90
N HIS A 120 -4.45 1.82 -6.35
CA HIS A 120 -3.71 2.81 -7.16
C HIS A 120 -2.54 2.15 -7.89
N MET A 121 -1.76 1.32 -7.18
CA MET A 121 -0.61 0.63 -7.75
C MET A 121 -0.99 -0.30 -8.91
N LYS A 122 -1.98 -1.18 -8.71
CA LYS A 122 -2.34 -2.20 -9.71
C LYS A 122 -3.20 -1.65 -10.84
N LEU A 123 -4.06 -0.65 -10.58
CA LEU A 123 -4.94 -0.09 -11.60
C LEU A 123 -4.26 1.00 -12.43
N LYS A 124 -3.27 1.71 -11.88
CA LYS A 124 -2.57 2.83 -12.52
C LYS A 124 -3.51 3.88 -13.12
N LYS A 125 -4.60 4.18 -12.41
CA LYS A 125 -5.64 5.14 -12.84
C LYS A 125 -5.46 6.55 -12.24
N GLY A 126 -4.51 6.73 -11.33
CA GLY A 126 -4.40 7.95 -10.51
C GLY A 126 -5.74 8.30 -9.85
N ASN A 127 -6.06 9.58 -9.75
CA ASN A 127 -7.31 10.05 -9.13
C ASN A 127 -8.58 9.57 -9.83
N SER A 128 -8.52 9.19 -11.12
CA SER A 128 -9.66 8.59 -11.81
C SER A 128 -10.10 7.24 -11.22
N MET A 129 -9.26 6.61 -10.37
CA MET A 129 -9.65 5.45 -9.58
C MET A 129 -10.82 5.75 -8.64
N HIS A 130 -10.92 6.98 -8.13
CA HIS A 130 -11.91 7.35 -7.11
C HIS A 130 -13.36 7.24 -7.58
N ALA A 131 -13.60 7.32 -8.90
CA ALA A 131 -14.91 7.11 -9.50
C ALA A 131 -15.46 5.68 -9.30
N LEU A 132 -14.62 4.71 -8.89
CA LEU A 132 -15.05 3.34 -8.58
C LEU A 132 -15.79 3.24 -7.24
N GLY A 133 -15.73 4.26 -6.38
CA GLY A 133 -16.41 4.29 -5.08
C GLY A 133 -15.94 3.20 -4.10
N GLY A 134 -16.66 3.04 -2.99
CA GLY A 134 -16.31 2.08 -1.95
C GLY A 134 -14.92 2.36 -1.37
N VAL A 135 -14.07 1.33 -1.25
CA VAL A 135 -12.68 1.49 -0.79
C VAL A 135 -11.84 2.34 -1.73
N ALA A 136 -12.19 2.43 -3.01
CA ALA A 136 -11.50 3.28 -3.96
C ALA A 136 -11.83 4.77 -3.82
N SER A 137 -12.84 5.16 -3.05
CA SER A 137 -13.26 6.56 -2.90
C SER A 137 -12.14 7.44 -2.34
N ALA A 138 -12.11 8.73 -2.72
CA ALA A 138 -11.17 9.71 -2.16
C ALA A 138 -11.24 9.78 -0.61
N THR A 139 -12.44 9.64 -0.06
CA THR A 139 -12.66 9.42 1.38
C THR A 139 -12.89 7.93 1.62
N VAL A 140 -11.90 7.27 2.20
CA VAL A 140 -11.96 5.83 2.45
C VAL A 140 -12.99 5.53 3.55
N PRO A 141 -13.94 4.59 3.33
CA PRO A 141 -14.98 4.28 4.29
C PRO A 141 -14.39 3.64 5.55
N THR A 142 -15.05 3.88 6.70
CA THR A 142 -14.62 3.34 7.99
C THR A 142 -15.09 1.91 8.26
N LYS A 143 -15.96 1.38 7.40
CA LYS A 143 -16.53 0.02 7.51
C LYS A 143 -15.83 -0.94 6.55
N VAL A 144 -15.83 -2.23 6.92
CA VAL A 144 -15.33 -3.30 6.06
C VAL A 144 -16.27 -3.48 4.85
N GLY A 145 -15.69 -3.70 3.67
CA GLY A 145 -16.43 -4.17 2.51
C GLY A 145 -15.96 -3.57 1.20
N LEU A 146 -15.43 -4.41 0.32
CA LEU A 146 -15.20 -4.02 -1.06
C LEU A 146 -16.54 -3.91 -1.79
N SER A 147 -16.69 -2.88 -2.63
CA SER A 147 -17.81 -2.85 -3.57
C SER A 147 -17.61 -3.89 -4.67
N LYS A 148 -18.70 -4.31 -5.32
CA LYS A 148 -18.63 -5.17 -6.53
C LYS A 148 -17.72 -4.58 -7.61
N THR A 149 -17.73 -3.26 -7.75
CA THR A 149 -16.87 -2.51 -8.68
C THR A 149 -15.39 -2.62 -8.28
N ASN A 150 -15.04 -2.47 -7.00
CA ASN A 150 -13.66 -2.62 -6.54
C ASN A 150 -13.17 -4.05 -6.80
N ILE A 151 -13.99 -5.06 -6.47
CA ILE A 151 -13.67 -6.47 -6.69
C ILE A 151 -13.42 -6.74 -8.18
N SER A 152 -14.35 -6.33 -9.05
CA SER A 152 -14.23 -6.57 -10.49
C SER A 152 -13.00 -5.90 -11.10
N ALA A 153 -12.72 -4.65 -10.72
CA ALA A 153 -11.55 -3.92 -11.20
C ALA A 153 -10.25 -4.62 -10.76
N MET A 154 -10.13 -4.95 -9.47
CA MET A 154 -8.92 -5.58 -8.93
C MET A 154 -8.73 -7.01 -9.43
N LYS A 155 -9.78 -7.78 -9.67
CA LYS A 155 -9.69 -9.13 -10.26
C LYS A 155 -8.89 -9.15 -11.57
N SER A 156 -9.07 -8.13 -12.41
CA SER A 156 -8.32 -8.00 -13.67
C SER A 156 -6.91 -7.45 -13.50
N ALA A 157 -6.63 -6.79 -12.37
CA ALA A 157 -5.42 -6.00 -12.15
C ALA A 157 -4.44 -6.63 -11.17
N LEU A 158 -4.90 -7.55 -10.31
CA LEU A 158 -4.12 -8.11 -9.20
C LEU A 158 -2.80 -8.74 -9.66
N LEU A 159 -2.79 -9.35 -10.84
CA LEU A 159 -1.61 -9.98 -11.45
C LEU A 159 -0.95 -9.13 -12.54
N LYS A 160 -1.32 -7.85 -12.69
CA LYS A 160 -0.60 -6.97 -13.60
C LYS A 160 0.78 -6.64 -12.99
N PRO A 161 1.85 -6.76 -13.79
CA PRO A 161 3.18 -6.36 -13.35
C PRO A 161 3.23 -4.87 -12.99
N VAL A 162 3.87 -4.55 -11.87
CA VAL A 162 4.19 -3.19 -11.43
C VAL A 162 5.65 -3.16 -11.00
N THR A 163 6.44 -2.28 -11.62
CA THR A 163 7.77 -1.94 -11.13
C THR A 163 7.61 -1.09 -9.87
N GLN A 164 8.22 -1.51 -8.77
CA GLN A 164 8.10 -0.88 -7.46
C GLN A 164 9.47 -0.49 -6.97
N TRP A 165 9.55 0.58 -6.19
CA TRP A 165 10.79 0.95 -5.54
C TRP A 165 10.89 0.19 -4.22
N SER A 166 11.92 -0.63 -4.06
CA SER A 166 12.14 -1.46 -2.86
C SER A 166 13.18 -0.89 -1.91
N ASP A 167 14.04 0.03 -2.37
CA ASP A 167 15.20 0.50 -1.58
C ASP A 167 14.81 1.45 -0.44
N GLY A 168 13.52 1.79 -0.32
CA GLY A 168 12.99 2.61 0.77
C GLY A 168 13.33 2.06 2.16
N ILE A 169 13.43 0.74 2.33
CA ILE A 169 13.80 0.14 3.63
C ILE A 169 15.22 0.50 4.02
N ALA A 170 16.17 0.38 3.09
CA ALA A 170 17.57 0.72 3.32
C ALA A 170 17.70 2.20 3.68
N GLN A 171 16.95 3.07 3.01
CA GLN A 171 16.93 4.51 3.30
C GLN A 171 16.36 4.82 4.69
N VAL A 172 15.22 4.23 5.05
CA VAL A 172 14.62 4.40 6.38
C VAL A 172 15.57 3.93 7.49
N ARG A 173 16.18 2.75 7.32
CA ARG A 173 17.14 2.22 8.28
C ARG A 173 18.38 3.11 8.43
N ALA A 174 18.90 3.62 7.32
CA ALA A 174 20.02 4.55 7.34
C ALA A 174 19.66 5.83 8.12
N ARG A 175 18.44 6.35 7.94
CA ARG A 175 17.94 7.52 8.70
C ARG A 175 17.83 7.22 10.19
N GLN A 176 17.19 6.10 10.55
CA GLN A 176 17.08 5.65 11.96
C GLN A 176 18.45 5.50 12.64
N GLN A 177 19.46 4.97 11.94
CA GLN A 177 20.82 4.82 12.46
C GLN A 177 21.57 6.15 12.58
N SER A 178 21.28 7.11 11.70
CA SER A 178 21.94 8.43 11.70
C SER A 178 21.47 9.35 12.83
N GLY A 179 20.35 9.02 13.50
CA GLY A 179 19.75 9.88 14.54
C GLY A 179 19.19 11.20 14.00
N LEU A 180 19.12 11.36 12.68
CA LEU A 180 18.44 12.47 12.05
C LEU A 180 16.93 12.23 12.13
N PRO A 181 16.14 13.23 12.58
CA PRO A 181 14.68 13.13 12.57
C PRO A 181 14.17 12.92 11.15
#